data_AF-A0A966MZE0-F1
#
_entry.id   AF-A0A966MZE0-F1
#
_cell.length_a   1.000
_cell.length_b   1.000
_cell.length_c   1.000
_cell.angle_alpha   90.00
_cell.angle_beta   90.00
_cell.angle_gamma   90.00
#
_symmetry.space_group_name_H-M   'P 1'
#
loop_
_entity.id
_entity.type
_entity.pdbx_description
1 polymer ?
#
loop_
_entity_poly.entity_id
_entity_poly.type
_entity_poly.pdbx_seq_one_letter_code
_entity_poly.pdbx_strand_id
1 'polypeptide(L)'
;MRNKAPFGSRLQLMLIWALTGSLILIAQQFTHTIYTLGFAALCLFVPLQVAIGNIKPEWGAKKSLSRIAVYLLIVAVVFAVSIAITPFLVNLGRVN
;
A
#
# COMPACT_ATOMS: atom_id res chain seq x y z
N MET A 1 -4.52 14.27 30.39
CA MET A 1 -5.69 13.93 29.53
C MET A 1 -5.23 12.91 28.49
N ARG A 2 -5.69 11.65 28.59
CA ARG A 2 -5.26 10.57 27.68
C ARG A 2 -6.08 10.65 26.40
N ASN A 3 -5.73 11.58 25.51
CA ASN A 3 -6.39 11.74 24.22
C ASN A 3 -6.07 10.49 23.39
N LYS A 4 -7.01 9.56 23.27
CA LYS A 4 -6.81 8.34 22.49
C LYS A 4 -6.51 8.78 21.06
N ALA A 5 -5.34 8.43 20.53
CA ALA A 5 -4.91 8.81 19.19
C ALA A 5 -6.05 8.61 18.17
N PRO A 6 -6.26 9.48 17.18
CA PRO A 6 -7.35 9.30 16.22
C PRO A 6 -7.24 7.95 15.49
N PHE A 7 -8.38 7.38 15.07
CA PHE A 7 -8.43 6.04 14.47
C PHE A 7 -7.48 5.92 13.27
N GLY A 8 -7.47 6.93 12.39
CA GLY A 8 -6.58 6.97 11.23
C GLY A 8 -5.10 6.90 11.63
N SER A 9 -4.68 7.65 12.66
CA SER A 9 -3.30 7.66 13.12
C SER A 9 -2.86 6.32 13.71
N ARG A 10 -3.75 5.61 14.42
CA ARG A 10 -3.43 4.26 14.93
C ARG A 10 -3.28 3.26 13.78
N LEU A 11 -4.19 3.31 12.81
CA LEU A 11 -4.17 2.44 11.64
C LEU A 11 -2.90 2.67 10.81
N GLN A 12 -2.50 3.93 10.62
CA GLN A 12 -1.26 4.30 9.95
C GLN A 12 -0.03 3.77 10.69
N LEU A 13 0.02 3.91 12.02
CA LEU A 13 1.13 3.38 12.81
C LEU A 13 1.22 1.86 12.72
N MET A 14 0.09 1.16 12.79
CA MET A 14 0.05 -0.30 12.61
C MET A 14 0.56 -0.73 11.23
N LEU A 15 0.19 0.01 10.17
CA LEU A 15 0.63 -0.31 8.82
C LEU A 15 2.12 -0.03 8.61
N ILE A 16 2.66 1.03 9.21
CA ILE A 16 4.11 1.29 9.22
C ILE A 16 4.85 0.11 9.87
N TRP A 17 4.41 -0.36 11.04
CA TRP A 17 5.03 -1.52 11.69
C TRP A 17 4.92 -2.79 10.84
N ALA A 18 3.79 -3.01 10.18
CA ALA A 18 3.61 -4.15 9.28
C ALA A 18 4.58 -4.08 8.08
N LEU A 19 4.75 -2.90 7.47
CA LEU A 19 5.71 -2.67 6.39
C LEU A 19 7.15 -2.89 6.86
N THR A 20 7.52 -2.37 8.02
CA THR A 20 8.84 -2.61 8.61
C THR A 20 9.07 -4.10 8.84
N GLY A 21 8.06 -4.82 9.35
CA GLY A 21 8.09 -6.27 9.47
C GLY A 21 8.33 -6.97 8.13
N SER A 22 7.59 -6.60 7.08
CA SER A 22 7.79 -7.14 5.73
C SER A 22 9.20 -6.91 5.21
N LEU A 23 9.78 -5.72 5.41
CA LEU A 23 11.15 -5.43 5.02
C LEU A 23 12.17 -6.27 5.77
N ILE A 24 11.97 -6.50 7.08
CA ILE A 24 12.83 -7.39 7.87
C ILE A 24 12.76 -8.83 7.35
N LEU A 25 11.56 -9.32 7.00
CA LEU A 25 11.38 -10.66 6.44
C LEU A 25 12.02 -10.82 5.06
N ILE A 26 12.12 -9.75 4.28
CA ILE A 26 12.81 -9.74 2.97
C ILE A 26 14.32 -9.64 3.14
N ALA A 27 14.81 -8.87 4.12
CA ALA A 27 16.23 -8.59 4.31
C ALA A 27 17.03 -9.81 4.81
N GLN A 28 16.38 -10.73 5.50
CA GLN A 28 17.01 -11.98 5.94
C GLN A 28 17.42 -12.87 4.75
N GLN A 29 18.46 -13.69 4.94
CA GLN A 29 18.98 -14.64 3.93
C GLN A 29 18.77 -16.12 4.32
N PHE A 30 18.06 -16.39 5.41
CA PHE A 30 17.90 -17.71 5.98
C PHE A 30 17.05 -18.65 5.13
N THR A 31 15.95 -18.16 4.53
CA THR A 31 15.05 -19.03 3.78
C THR A 31 14.20 -18.28 2.76
N HIS A 32 14.11 -18.90 1.57
CA HIS A 32 13.28 -18.42 0.47
C HIS A 32 11.79 -18.30 0.84
N THR A 33 11.28 -19.17 1.72
CA THR A 33 9.87 -19.15 2.12
C THR A 33 9.52 -17.87 2.88
N ILE A 34 10.35 -17.46 3.83
CA ILE A 34 10.13 -16.25 4.62
C ILE A 34 10.32 -15.01 3.75
N TYR A 35 11.33 -15.02 2.87
CA TYR A 35 11.49 -13.97 1.87
C TYR A 35 10.22 -13.79 1.03
N THR A 36 9.66 -14.88 0.50
CA THR A 36 8.45 -14.86 -0.33
C THR A 36 7.24 -14.35 0.45
N LEU A 37 7.11 -14.75 1.73
CA LEU A 37 6.06 -14.24 2.61
C LEU A 37 6.20 -12.74 2.86
N GLY A 38 7.42 -12.27 3.15
CA GLY A 38 7.72 -10.85 3.35
C GLY A 38 7.41 -10.03 2.10
N PHE A 39 7.79 -10.54 0.92
CA PHE A 39 7.52 -9.94 -0.37
C PHE A 39 6.02 -9.86 -0.68
N ALA A 40 5.29 -10.97 -0.50
CA ALA A 40 3.83 -10.99 -0.70
C ALA A 40 3.11 -10.01 0.24
N ALA A 41 3.51 -9.96 1.52
CA ALA A 41 2.98 -9.01 2.48
C ALA A 41 3.29 -7.56 2.08
N LEU A 42 4.51 -7.27 1.61
CA LEU A 42 4.90 -5.95 1.14
C LEU A 42 4.04 -5.51 -0.06
N CYS A 43 3.84 -6.40 -1.04
CA CYS A 43 2.98 -6.15 -2.20
C CYS A 43 1.53 -5.82 -1.81
N LEU A 44 1.03 -6.36 -0.71
CA LEU A 44 -0.30 -6.05 -0.19
C LEU A 44 -0.33 -4.72 0.59
N PHE A 45 0.65 -4.50 1.47
CA PHE A 45 0.66 -3.34 2.38
C PHE A 45 1.01 -2.03 1.70
N VAL A 46 1.81 -2.05 0.63
CA VAL A 46 2.19 -0.81 -0.09
C VAL A 46 0.97 -0.12 -0.72
N PRO A 47 0.11 -0.77 -1.53
CA PRO A 47 -1.11 -0.15 -2.02
C PRO A 47 -2.03 0.32 -0.89
N LEU A 48 -2.12 -0.48 0.17
CA LEU A 48 -2.91 -0.14 1.35
C LEU A 48 -2.38 1.11 2.07
N GLN A 49 -1.05 1.31 2.10
CA GLN A 49 -0.39 2.48 2.69
C GLN A 49 -0.69 3.75 1.92
N VAL A 50 -0.78 3.69 0.59
CA VAL A 50 -1.22 4.82 -0.23
C VAL A 50 -2.63 5.26 0.19
N ALA A 51 -3.55 4.32 0.38
CA ALA A 51 -4.91 4.64 0.81
C ALA A 51 -4.98 5.15 2.25
N ILE A 52 -4.32 4.48 3.20
CA ILE A 52 -4.37 4.85 4.62
C ILE A 52 -3.65 6.17 4.88
N GLY A 53 -2.52 6.42 4.22
CA GLY A 53 -1.77 7.68 4.34
C GLY A 53 -2.54 8.91 3.86
N ASN A 54 -3.59 8.73 3.05
CA ASN A 54 -4.46 9.81 2.57
C ASN A 54 -5.73 10.03 3.42
N ILE A 55 -5.89 9.29 4.52
CA ILE A 55 -7.01 9.49 5.46
C ILE A 55 -6.71 10.66 6.37
N LYS A 56 -7.72 11.51 6.59
CA LYS A 56 -7.62 12.58 7.59
C LYS A 56 -7.83 12.05 9.01
N PRO A 57 -6.96 12.39 9.99
CA PRO A 57 -7.06 11.89 11.36
C PRO A 57 -8.41 12.18 12.04
N GLU A 58 -9.04 13.31 11.71
CA GLU A 58 -10.32 13.76 12.26
C GLU A 58 -11.53 12.93 11.80
N TRP A 59 -11.36 12.03 10.82
CA TRP A 59 -12.46 11.17 10.37
C TRP A 59 -12.71 10.02 11.35
N GLY A 60 -14.00 9.81 11.67
CA GLY A 60 -14.44 8.62 12.39
C GLY A 60 -14.27 7.34 11.55
N ALA A 61 -14.23 6.18 12.22
CA ALA A 61 -13.87 4.89 11.61
C ALA A 61 -14.67 4.54 10.34
N LYS A 62 -16.01 4.75 10.33
CA LYS A 62 -16.85 4.48 9.15
C LYS A 62 -16.45 5.32 7.93
N LYS A 63 -16.20 6.63 8.13
CA LYS A 63 -15.81 7.55 7.06
C LYS A 63 -14.41 7.22 6.56
N SER A 64 -13.49 6.87 7.46
CA SER A 64 -12.14 6.43 7.11
C SER A 64 -12.16 5.18 6.25
N LEU A 65 -12.94 4.15 6.61
CA LEU A 65 -13.01 2.90 5.85
C LEU A 65 -13.60 3.09 4.44
N SER A 66 -14.68 3.88 4.32
CA SER A 66 -15.25 4.23 3.01
C SER A 66 -14.24 4.95 2.12
N ARG A 67 -13.44 5.86 2.68
CA ARG A 67 -12.44 6.60 1.92
C ARG A 67 -11.22 5.77 1.56
N ILE A 68 -10.78 4.84 2.42
CA ILE A 68 -9.77 3.83 2.07
C ILE A 68 -10.18 3.09 0.81
N ALA A 69 -11.42 2.59 0.76
CA ALA A 69 -11.92 1.83 -0.39
C ALA A 69 -11.88 2.67 -1.68
N VAL A 70 -12.27 3.95 -1.61
CA VAL A 70 -12.20 4.87 -2.76
C VAL A 70 -10.75 5.10 -3.20
N TYR A 71 -9.82 5.32 -2.26
CA TYR A 71 -8.42 5.50 -2.62
C TYR A 71 -7.78 4.24 -3.21
N LEU A 72 -8.12 3.05 -2.68
CA LEU A 72 -7.69 1.79 -3.26
C LEU A 72 -8.24 1.59 -4.67
N LEU A 73 -9.49 1.99 -4.92
CA LEU A 73 -10.07 1.96 -6.27
C LEU A 73 -9.31 2.87 -7.22
N ILE A 74 -8.98 4.10 -6.78
CA ILE A 74 -8.17 5.03 -7.59
C ILE A 74 -6.81 4.42 -7.90
N VAL A 75 -6.13 3.85 -6.91
CA VAL A 75 -4.85 3.16 -7.12
C VAL A 75 -5.01 2.03 -8.14
N ALA A 76 -6.01 1.16 -7.99
CA ALA A 76 -6.26 0.07 -8.93
C ALA A 76 -6.50 0.57 -10.37
N VAL A 77 -7.24 1.67 -10.54
CA VAL A 77 -7.46 2.29 -11.86
C VAL A 77 -6.15 2.81 -12.44
N VAL A 78 -5.32 3.50 -11.64
CA VAL A 78 -4.02 4.00 -12.10
C VAL A 78 -3.12 2.85 -12.55
N PHE A 79 -3.07 1.75 -11.78
CA PHE A 79 -2.30 0.56 -12.17
C PHE A 79 -2.85 -0.08 -13.46
N ALA A 80 -4.16 -0.25 -13.57
CA ALA A 80 -4.79 -0.82 -14.77
C ALA A 80 -4.48 0.01 -16.02
N VAL A 81 -4.61 1.34 -15.92
CA VAL A 81 -4.27 2.28 -17.00
C VAL A 81 -2.78 2.22 -17.34
N SER A 82 -1.91 2.19 -16.33
CA SER A 82 -0.46 2.09 -16.53
C SER A 82 -0.09 0.81 -17.27
N ILE A 83 -0.67 -0.32 -16.88
CA ILE A 83 -0.47 -1.62 -17.54
C ILE A 83 -0.98 -1.58 -18.98
N ALA A 84 -2.16 -1.00 -19.22
CA ALA A 84 -2.75 -0.90 -20.55
C ALA A 84 -1.93 -0.01 -21.50
N ILE A 85 -1.34 1.08 -21.00
CA ILE A 85 -0.55 2.02 -21.79
C ILE A 85 0.88 1.50 -22.06
N THR A 86 1.44 0.69 -21.16
CA THR A 86 2.80 0.14 -21.27
C THR A 86 3.15 -0.45 -22.66
N PRO A 87 2.35 -1.35 -23.28
CA PRO A 87 2.69 -1.90 -24.59
C PRO A 87 2.76 -0.83 -25.69
N PHE A 88 1.89 0.17 -25.65
CA PHE A 88 1.91 1.29 -26.59
C PHE A 88 3.22 2.09 -26.47
N LEU A 89 3.63 2.43 -25.24
CA LEU A 89 4.88 3.14 -24.99
C LEU A 89 6.11 2.32 -25.41
N VAL A 90 6.12 1.02 -25.15
CA VAL A 90 7.20 0.12 -25.57
C VAL A 90 7.32 0.08 -27.10
N ASN A 91 6.20 0.07 -27.82
CA ASN A 91 6.20 0.07 -29.28
C ASN A 91 6.64 1.42 -29.87
N LEU A 92 6.34 2.56 -29.22
CA LEU A 92 6.86 3.87 -29.64
C LEU A 92 8.37 3.98 -29.47
N GLY A 93 8.93 3.38 -28.42
CA GLY A 93 10.37 3.35 -28.18
C GLY A 93 11.15 2.39 -29.08
N ARG A 94 10.46 1.46 -29.74
CA ARG A 94 11.01 0.65 -30.83
C ARG A 94 11.07 1.52 -32.11
N VAL A 95 12.05 2.42 -32.15
CA VAL A 95 12.47 3.05 -33.41
C VAL A 95 13.02 1.92 -34.29
N ASN A 96 12.36 1.66 -35.42
CA ASN A 96 12.89 0.79 -36.48
C ASN A 96 14.19 1.36 -37.04
#